data_AF-A0A257HA40-F1
#
_entry.id   AF-A0A257HA40-F1
#
_cell.length_a   1.000
_cell.length_b   1.000
_cell.length_c   1.000
_cell.angle_alpha   90.00
_cell.angle_beta   90.00
_cell.angle_gamma   90.00
#
_symmetry.space_group_name_H-M   'P 1'
#
loop_
_entity.id
_entity.type
_entity.pdbx_description
1 polymer ?
#
loop_
_entity_poly.entity_id
_entity_poly.type
_entity_poly.pdbx_seq_one_letter_code
_entity_poly.pdbx_strand_id
1 'polypeptide(L)'
;MRLTPLRTIRLVLSGAGSAFCAEGDLKEFRQFLQDEKLDELETIVREISAIFARLEALPIPIIAALNGTTDAGGLELTLCCNIVLAAENARIGDGHVCFGVLPGGGAAARLPCKNPTTRPLNSSCRAS
;
A
#
# COMPACT_ATOMS: atom_id res chain seq x y z
N MET A 1 -34.42 -4.80 26.86
CA MET A 1 -32.95 -4.70 26.70
C MET A 1 -32.68 -4.25 25.27
N ARG A 2 -32.43 -2.94 25.03
CA ARG A 2 -32.15 -2.41 23.68
C ARG A 2 -30.68 -2.66 23.37
N LEU A 3 -30.40 -3.47 22.36
CA LEU A 3 -29.06 -3.58 21.78
C LEU A 3 -28.76 -2.26 21.07
N THR A 4 -27.79 -1.50 21.57
CA THR A 4 -27.22 -0.38 20.82
C THR A 4 -26.52 -0.94 19.57
N PRO A 5 -26.69 -0.32 18.38
CA PRO A 5 -25.99 -0.77 17.19
C PRO A 5 -24.48 -0.65 17.40
N LEU A 6 -23.73 -1.68 17.02
CA LEU A 6 -22.27 -1.69 17.12
C LEU A 6 -21.71 -0.56 16.25
N ARG A 7 -21.15 0.47 16.89
CA ARG A 7 -20.44 1.55 16.20
C ARG A 7 -18.99 1.14 16.01
N THR A 8 -18.54 1.02 14.76
CA THR A 8 -17.13 0.81 14.44
C THR A 8 -16.33 2.04 14.88
N ILE A 9 -15.36 1.83 15.78
CA ILE A 9 -14.53 2.92 16.33
C ILE A 9 -13.11 2.95 15.75
N ARG A 10 -12.70 1.91 15.02
CA ARG A 10 -11.38 1.77 14.39
C ARG A 10 -11.42 0.75 13.27
N LEU A 11 -10.48 0.86 12.33
CA LEU A 11 -10.19 -0.12 11.30
C LEU A 11 -8.80 -0.69 11.53
N VAL A 12 -8.66 -2.02 11.51
CA VAL A 12 -7.36 -2.69 11.59
C VAL A 12 -7.17 -3.49 10.30
N LEU A 13 -6.08 -3.22 9.59
CA LEU A 13 -5.65 -3.95 8.41
C LEU A 13 -4.52 -4.88 8.81
N SER A 14 -4.62 -6.16 8.47
CA SER A 14 -3.59 -7.18 8.70
C SER A 14 -3.57 -8.17 7.55
N GLY A 15 -2.40 -8.72 7.21
CA GLY A 15 -2.29 -9.82 6.27
C GLY A 15 -2.43 -11.18 6.97
N ALA A 16 -2.87 -12.18 6.21
CA ALA A 16 -2.84 -13.57 6.64
C ALA A 16 -1.55 -14.25 6.14
N GLY A 17 -0.96 -15.12 6.95
CA GLY A 17 0.27 -15.85 6.60
C GLY A 17 1.56 -15.06 6.86
N SER A 18 2.55 -15.21 5.99
CA SER A 18 3.90 -14.65 6.15
C SER A 18 4.09 -13.25 5.57
N ALA A 19 3.06 -12.67 4.95
CA ALA A 19 3.09 -11.34 4.35
C ALA A 19 1.88 -10.51 4.82
N PHE A 20 2.08 -9.20 4.90
CA PHE A 20 0.99 -8.25 5.10
C PHE A 20 0.29 -7.99 3.76
N CYS A 21 1.07 -7.54 2.79
CA CYS A 21 0.65 -7.31 1.42
C CYS A 21 1.93 -7.37 0.58
N ALA A 22 2.17 -8.54 0.00
CA ALA A 22 3.30 -8.75 -0.89
C ALA A 22 3.05 -8.07 -2.23
N GLU A 23 4.12 -7.86 -2.98
CA GLU A 23 4.10 -7.34 -4.34
C GLU A 23 3.00 -8.05 -5.17
N GLY A 24 2.02 -7.26 -5.64
CA GLY A 24 1.11 -7.70 -6.70
C GLY A 24 1.90 -7.89 -7.99
N ASP A 25 1.31 -8.49 -9.02
CA ASP A 25 2.03 -8.75 -10.27
C ASP A 25 2.30 -7.42 -11.03
N LEU A 26 3.34 -6.69 -10.62
CA LEU A 26 3.79 -5.46 -11.29
C LEU A 26 4.25 -5.74 -12.73
N LYS A 27 4.42 -7.01 -13.11
CA LYS A 27 4.61 -7.39 -14.52
C LYS A 27 3.36 -7.10 -15.34
N GLU A 28 2.17 -7.26 -14.78
CA GLU A 28 0.91 -6.93 -15.46
C GLU A 28 0.83 -5.43 -15.77
N PHE A 29 1.20 -4.58 -14.80
CA PHE A 29 1.33 -3.13 -15.00
C PHE A 29 2.34 -2.77 -16.10
N ARG A 30 3.51 -3.41 -16.09
CA ARG A 30 4.50 -3.24 -17.16
C ARG A 30 3.96 -3.70 -18.51
N GLN A 31 3.20 -4.80 -18.53
CA GLN A 31 2.63 -5.34 -19.76
C GLN A 31 1.56 -4.42 -20.34
N PHE A 32 0.70 -3.81 -19.52
CA PHE A 32 -0.23 -2.77 -19.99
C PHE A 32 0.49 -1.59 -20.65
N LEU A 33 1.65 -1.18 -20.10
CA LEU A 33 2.48 -0.13 -20.70
C LEU A 33 3.09 -0.57 -22.04
N GLN A 34 3.54 -1.82 -22.13
CA GLN A 34 4.14 -2.37 -23.36
C GLN A 34 3.11 -2.59 -24.48
N ASP A 35 1.89 -2.99 -24.11
CA ASP A 35 0.79 -3.25 -25.03
C ASP A 35 -0.02 -1.98 -25.38
N GLU A 36 0.44 -0.80 -24.93
CA GLU A 36 -0.22 0.52 -25.12
C GLU A 36 -1.67 0.59 -24.59
N LYS A 37 -2.01 -0.23 -23.60
CA LYS A 37 -3.34 -0.30 -22.97
C LYS A 37 -3.53 0.75 -21.89
N LEU A 38 -3.33 2.01 -22.27
CA LEU A 38 -3.32 3.13 -21.31
C LEU A 38 -4.68 3.36 -20.64
N ASP A 39 -5.79 3.12 -21.34
CA ASP A 39 -7.13 3.29 -20.76
C ASP A 39 -7.42 2.28 -19.63
N GLU A 40 -6.99 1.02 -19.81
CA GLU A 40 -7.13 -0.04 -18.80
C GLU A 40 -6.27 0.30 -17.57
N LEU A 41 -5.03 0.71 -17.81
CA LEU A 41 -4.11 1.12 -16.76
C LEU A 41 -4.64 2.35 -15.99
N GLU A 42 -5.14 3.37 -16.69
CA GLU A 42 -5.74 4.55 -16.08
C GLU A 42 -6.93 4.16 -15.20
N THR A 43 -7.78 3.24 -15.66
CA THR A 43 -8.92 2.75 -14.88
C THR A 43 -8.46 2.13 -13.57
N ILE A 44 -7.48 1.22 -13.62
CA ILE A 44 -6.94 0.55 -12.43
C ILE A 44 -6.34 1.57 -11.45
N VAL A 45 -5.52 2.51 -11.94
CA VAL A 45 -4.89 3.54 -11.10
C VAL A 45 -5.93 4.45 -10.45
N ARG A 46 -7.00 4.82 -11.18
CA ARG A 46 -8.11 5.61 -10.63
C ARG A 46 -8.85 4.88 -9.54
N GLU A 47 -9.13 3.59 -9.71
CA GLU A 47 -9.81 2.77 -8.71
C GLU A 47 -8.97 2.63 -7.43
N ILE A 48 -7.69 2.31 -7.56
CA ILE A 48 -6.75 2.23 -6.42
C ILE A 48 -6.69 3.58 -5.68
N SER A 49 -6.54 4.67 -6.44
CA SER A 49 -6.50 6.03 -5.88
C SER A 49 -7.79 6.37 -5.13
N ALA A 50 -8.94 6.00 -5.66
CA ALA A 50 -10.24 6.22 -5.02
C ALA A 50 -10.38 5.40 -3.73
N ILE A 51 -9.90 4.16 -3.69
CA ILE A 51 -9.88 3.33 -2.48
C ILE A 51 -9.01 3.99 -1.40
N PHE A 52 -7.80 4.42 -1.75
CA PHE A 52 -6.90 5.08 -0.81
C PHE A 52 -7.44 6.41 -0.31
N ALA A 53 -8.03 7.24 -1.17
CA ALA A 53 -8.71 8.46 -0.75
C ALA A 53 -9.87 8.17 0.22
N ARG A 54 -10.64 7.10 -0.01
CA ARG A 54 -11.72 6.69 0.88
C ARG A 54 -11.20 6.21 2.24
N LEU A 55 -10.08 5.50 2.28
CA LEU A 55 -9.43 5.12 3.53
C LEU A 55 -8.98 6.37 4.29
N GLU A 56 -8.28 7.29 3.64
CA GLU A 56 -7.80 8.52 4.28
C GLU A 56 -8.93 9.43 4.81
N ALA A 57 -10.09 9.41 4.16
CA ALA A 57 -11.26 10.16 4.59
C ALA A 57 -12.06 9.50 5.72
N LEU A 58 -11.69 8.31 6.19
CA LEU A 58 -12.43 7.64 7.26
C LEU A 58 -12.37 8.46 8.57
N PRO A 59 -13.51 8.67 9.26
CA PRO A 59 -13.56 9.44 10.51
C PRO A 59 -13.12 8.62 11.73
N ILE A 60 -12.44 7.49 11.51
CA ILE A 60 -11.98 6.55 12.53
C ILE A 60 -10.51 6.22 12.30
N PRO A 61 -9.72 5.97 13.35
CA PRO A 61 -8.32 5.59 13.20
C PRO A 61 -8.16 4.27 12.44
N ILE A 62 -7.19 4.25 11.53
CA ILE A 62 -6.76 3.10 10.74
C ILE A 62 -5.39 2.64 11.21
N ILE A 63 -5.29 1.36 11.55
CA ILE A 63 -4.07 0.71 12.04
C ILE A 63 -3.64 -0.34 11.02
N ALA A 64 -2.42 -0.22 10.48
CA ALA A 64 -1.77 -1.27 9.71
C ALA A 64 -0.94 -2.16 10.64
N ALA A 65 -1.29 -3.45 10.75
CA ALA A 65 -0.55 -4.45 11.50
C ALA A 65 0.25 -5.34 10.54
N LEU A 66 1.51 -4.97 10.32
CA LEU A 66 2.41 -5.61 9.36
C LEU A 66 3.03 -6.87 9.95
N ASN A 67 2.52 -8.03 9.56
CA ASN A 67 2.97 -9.36 10.00
C ASN A 67 4.17 -9.92 9.21
N GLY A 68 4.64 -9.23 8.18
CA GLY A 68 5.68 -9.76 7.29
C GLY A 68 6.02 -8.82 6.14
N THR A 69 6.20 -9.37 4.94
CA THR A 69 6.50 -8.58 3.74
C THR A 69 5.38 -7.60 3.41
N THR A 70 5.77 -6.34 3.20
CA THR A 70 4.93 -5.21 2.81
C THR A 70 5.64 -4.48 1.67
N ASP A 71 5.13 -4.60 0.45
CA ASP A 71 5.84 -4.14 -0.73
C ASP A 71 4.90 -3.48 -1.75
N ALA A 72 5.44 -2.56 -2.55
CA ALA A 72 4.72 -1.83 -3.59
C ALA A 72 3.35 -1.30 -3.12
N GLY A 73 2.23 -1.81 -3.65
CA GLY A 73 0.88 -1.42 -3.22
C GLY A 73 0.62 -1.63 -1.73
N GLY A 74 1.29 -2.58 -1.08
CA GLY A 74 1.25 -2.78 0.37
C GLY A 74 1.88 -1.63 1.15
N LEU A 75 2.97 -1.06 0.63
CA LEU A 75 3.55 0.18 1.17
C LEU A 75 2.57 1.34 0.99
N GLU A 76 1.95 1.47 -0.18
CA GLU A 76 0.99 2.55 -0.45
C GLU A 76 -0.23 2.49 0.48
N LEU A 77 -0.80 1.31 0.68
CA LEU A 77 -1.87 1.08 1.65
C LEU A 77 -1.44 1.46 3.08
N THR A 78 -0.21 1.11 3.44
CA THR A 78 0.36 1.44 4.76
C THR A 78 0.50 2.95 4.94
N LEU A 79 0.87 3.68 3.89
CA LEU A 79 1.01 5.14 3.93
C LEU A 79 -0.33 5.87 4.13
N CYS A 80 -1.45 5.26 3.75
CA CYS A 80 -2.80 5.76 4.03
C CYS A 80 -3.25 5.54 5.49
N CYS A 81 -2.52 4.76 6.28
CA CYS A 81 -2.90 4.46 7.67
C CYS A 81 -2.40 5.53 8.66
N ASN A 82 -3.07 5.62 9.82
CA ASN A 82 -2.70 6.54 10.89
C ASN A 82 -1.58 5.96 11.77
N ILE A 83 -1.68 4.66 12.08
CA ILE A 83 -0.74 3.95 12.96
C ILE A 83 -0.23 2.72 12.20
N VAL A 84 1.08 2.48 12.29
CA VAL A 84 1.73 1.30 11.72
C VAL A 84 2.39 0.53 12.86
N LEU A 85 1.97 -0.73 13.02
CA LEU A 85 2.57 -1.70 13.94
C LEU A 85 3.25 -2.76 13.09
N ALA A 86 4.58 -2.83 13.16
CA ALA A 86 5.35 -3.80 12.39
C ALA A 86 5.92 -4.88 13.31
N ALA A 87 5.76 -6.14 12.93
CA ALA A 87 6.47 -7.25 13.56
C ALA A 87 7.99 -7.06 13.37
N GLU A 88 8.82 -7.59 14.28
CA GLU A 88 10.28 -7.45 14.21
C GLU A 88 10.87 -8.01 12.90
N ASN A 89 10.22 -9.03 12.32
CA ASN A 89 10.59 -9.65 11.07
C ASN A 89 9.90 -9.03 9.84
N ALA A 90 9.08 -7.98 10.01
CA ALA A 90 8.42 -7.32 8.90
C ALA A 90 9.45 -6.64 8.00
N ARG A 91 9.24 -6.77 6.69
CA ARG A 91 10.10 -6.15 5.67
C ARG A 91 9.25 -5.21 4.84
N ILE A 92 9.62 -3.94 4.85
CA ILE A 92 8.92 -2.88 4.13
C ILE A 92 9.82 -2.40 3.01
N GLY A 93 9.30 -2.38 1.78
CA GLY A 93 10.04 -1.99 0.59
C GLY A 93 9.16 -1.31 -0.45
N ASP A 94 9.81 -0.74 -1.45
CA ASP A 94 9.15 -0.20 -2.64
C ASP A 94 9.68 -0.91 -3.91
N GLY A 95 8.92 -1.88 -4.40
CA GLY A 95 9.24 -2.68 -5.58
C GLY A 95 9.03 -1.96 -6.91
N HIS A 96 8.32 -0.82 -6.95
CA HIS A 96 7.96 -0.14 -8.20
C HIS A 96 9.19 0.20 -9.06
N VAL A 97 10.28 0.65 -8.42
CA VAL A 97 11.54 0.98 -9.09
C VAL A 97 12.18 -0.23 -9.79
N CYS A 98 12.03 -1.43 -9.22
CA CYS A 98 12.55 -2.67 -9.80
C CYS A 98 11.84 -3.01 -11.11
N PHE A 99 10.58 -2.58 -11.23
CA PHE A 99 9.77 -2.80 -12.41
C PHE A 99 9.81 -1.66 -13.42
N GLY A 100 10.46 -0.54 -13.08
CA GLY A 100 10.50 0.67 -13.92
C GLY A 100 9.15 1.38 -13.99
N VAL A 101 8.29 1.15 -12.99
CA VAL A 101 6.94 1.70 -12.91
C VAL A 101 6.93 2.76 -11.81
N LEU A 102 6.14 3.83 -11.98
CA LEU A 102 5.93 4.82 -10.92
C LEU A 102 4.85 4.33 -9.94
N PRO A 103 4.94 4.64 -8.64
CA PRO A 103 3.91 4.30 -7.66
C PRO A 103 2.61 5.06 -7.93
N GLY A 104 1.68 4.41 -8.62
CA GLY A 104 0.41 5.01 -9.07
C GLY A 104 -0.62 5.20 -7.96
N GLY A 105 -0.48 4.50 -6.83
CA GLY A 105 -1.33 4.66 -5.66
C GLY A 105 -0.95 5.85 -4.79
N GLY A 106 0.05 6.65 -5.18
CA GLY A 106 0.41 7.90 -4.50
C GLY A 106 1.48 7.77 -3.43
N ALA A 107 2.28 6.70 -3.42
CA ALA A 107 3.47 6.63 -2.57
C ALA A 107 4.39 7.84 -2.78
N ALA A 108 4.58 8.28 -4.03
CA ALA A 108 5.43 9.43 -4.37
C ALA A 108 5.01 10.73 -3.66
N ALA A 109 3.71 10.92 -3.43
CA ALA A 109 3.19 12.10 -2.75
C ALA A 109 3.24 11.95 -1.21
N ARG A 110 2.99 10.75 -0.67
CA ARG A 110 2.82 10.53 0.77
C ARG A 110 4.13 10.22 1.50
N LEU A 111 5.01 9.47 0.85
CA LEU A 111 6.22 8.95 1.48
C LEU A 111 7.13 10.05 2.02
N PRO A 112 7.41 11.16 1.30
CA PRO A 112 8.26 12.24 1.83
C PRO A 112 7.71 12.89 3.11
N CYS A 113 6.38 12.99 3.24
CA CYS A 113 5.75 13.53 4.44
C CYS A 113 5.80 12.58 5.64
N LYS A 114 5.76 11.26 5.39
CA LYS A 114 5.73 10.22 6.44
C LYS A 114 7.12 9.74 6.85
N ASN A 115 8.10 9.81 5.95
CA ASN A 115 9.51 9.54 6.21
C ASN A 115 10.35 10.80 5.88
N PRO A 116 10.43 11.76 6.81
CA PRO A 116 11.17 13.01 6.59
C PRO A 116 12.69 12.81 6.60
N THR A 117 13.18 11.62 6.96
CA THR A 117 14.60 11.31 6.91
C THR A 117 14.98 10.92 5.47
N THR A 118 16.10 11.42 4.97
CA THR A 118 16.66 11.03 3.65
C THR A 118 17.14 9.57 3.61
N ARG A 119 16.82 8.76 4.62
CA ARG A 119 17.17 7.35 4.66
C ARG A 119 16.33 6.63 3.61
N PRO A 120 16.96 6.07 2.57
CA PRO A 120 16.23 5.32 1.57
C PRO A 120 15.55 4.11 2.24
N LEU A 121 14.30 3.85 1.86
CA LEU A 121 13.72 2.53 2.09
C LEU A 121 14.58 1.52 1.36
N ASN A 122 14.76 0.33 1.94
CA ASN A 122 15.43 -0.74 1.23
C ASN A 122 14.66 -1.01 -0.07
N SER A 123 15.35 -0.93 -1.20
CA SER A 123 14.76 -1.42 -2.45
C SER A 123 14.52 -2.92 -2.27
N SER A 124 13.28 -3.35 -2.50
CA SER A 124 12.90 -4.76 -2.48
C SER A 124 13.34 -5.49 -3.75
N CYS A 125 14.10 -4.82 -4.63
CA CYS A 125 14.66 -5.37 -5.85
C CYS A 125 15.57 -6.55 -5.53
N ARG A 126 15.00 -7.75 -5.53
CA ARG A 126 15.77 -8.98 -5.62
C ARG A 126 16.17 -9.13 -7.08
N ALA A 127 17.47 -9.22 -7.33
CA ALA A 127 17.95 -9.77 -8.58
C ALA A 127 17.33 -11.16 -8.73
N SER A 128 16.49 -11.32 -9.76
CA SER A 128 16.02 -12.62 -10.21
C SER A 128 17.06 -13.22 -11.14
#